data_AF-A0A945ZUD4-F1
#
_entry.id   AF-A0A945ZUD4-F1
#
_cell.length_a   1.000
_cell.length_b   1.000
_cell.length_c   1.000
_cell.angle_alpha   90.00
_cell.angle_beta   90.00
_cell.angle_gamma   90.00
#
_symmetry.space_group_name_H-M   'P 1'
#
loop_
_entity.id
_entity.type
_entity.pdbx_description
1 polymer ?
#
loop_
_entity_poly.entity_id
_entity_poly.type
_entity_poly.pdbx_seq_one_letter_code
_entity_poly.pdbx_strand_id
1 'polypeptide(L)'
;MYTNLNLLLRKISTLFLVFSCNLFFSQYNSDVFTVVIDAGHGGIDPGNTGNGYYEKKIALNIALQVGRELIKDPSFKVVYTRTKDVKIDLFKRADIANKAKANLFISIHCDSHTSNAYGAGTFVLGLHANQRNFEIAKKENSVIYLEENYEQKYDGFDPSSPESVISLVLMQEEYLDQSILIANLIQNIFVNDLKRKNRTVKQAGFIVLKYTYMPSVLIETGFLTNKKEGAYLNSKNGQKEMAASIAKGIIKYKNKIRTFSTSPSSSFVVEEDNSNNLNLKIQIASGSKFLPLKSYNFKGLSQLSYSKHGKNYRYYFENTDSYSKAKQYLEKAKKVGFKDAIITAFNNGKRISMDDFFIINSN
;
A
#
# COMPACT_ATOMS: atom_id res chain seq x y z
N MET A 1 42.42 -36.33 -46.82
CA MET A 1 40.98 -36.37 -46.43
C MET A 1 40.77 -36.24 -44.91
N TYR A 2 41.63 -36.81 -44.07
CA TYR A 2 41.56 -36.70 -42.60
C TYR A 2 41.85 -35.30 -41.99
N THR A 3 42.63 -34.46 -42.67
CA THR A 3 43.02 -33.12 -42.17
C THR A 3 41.87 -32.10 -42.20
N ASN A 4 40.96 -32.19 -43.16
CA ASN A 4 39.80 -31.29 -43.26
C ASN A 4 38.70 -31.60 -42.24
N LEU A 5 38.57 -32.86 -41.81
CA LEU A 5 37.57 -33.26 -40.82
C LEU A 5 37.91 -32.72 -39.42
N ASN A 6 39.19 -32.76 -39.05
CA ASN A 6 39.67 -32.19 -37.78
C ASN A 6 39.55 -30.66 -37.73
N LEU A 7 39.70 -29.99 -38.87
CA LEU A 7 39.52 -28.53 -38.96
C LEU A 7 38.03 -28.15 -38.84
N LEU A 8 37.13 -28.95 -39.40
CA LEU A 8 35.68 -28.77 -39.30
C LEU A 8 35.17 -29.02 -37.87
N LEU A 9 35.64 -30.09 -37.22
CA LEU A 9 35.31 -30.43 -35.84
C LEU A 9 35.82 -29.36 -34.84
N ARG A 10 37.01 -28.80 -35.06
CA ARG A 10 37.52 -27.67 -34.27
C ARG A 10 36.67 -26.40 -34.41
N LYS A 11 36.20 -26.09 -35.63
CA LYS A 11 35.31 -24.93 -35.88
C LYS A 11 33.92 -25.11 -35.26
N ILE A 12 33.37 -26.33 -35.29
CA ILE A 12 32.08 -26.65 -34.63
C ILE A 12 32.23 -26.58 -33.10
N SER A 13 33.35 -27.06 -32.55
CA SER A 13 33.63 -26.97 -31.11
C SER A 13 33.84 -25.52 -30.62
N THR A 14 34.49 -24.66 -31.42
CA THR A 14 34.61 -23.22 -31.08
C THR A 14 33.29 -22.47 -31.23
N LEU A 15 32.44 -22.84 -32.20
CA LEU A 15 31.10 -22.26 -32.34
C LEU A 15 30.18 -22.67 -31.17
N PHE A 16 30.32 -23.90 -30.66
CA PHE A 16 29.60 -24.35 -29.46
C PHE A 16 30.09 -23.67 -28.18
N LEU A 17 31.39 -23.36 -28.08
CA LEU A 17 31.98 -22.65 -26.93
C LEU A 17 31.59 -21.17 -26.87
N VAL A 18 31.34 -20.53 -28.01
CA VAL A 18 30.84 -19.14 -28.08
C VAL A 18 29.34 -19.08 -27.83
N PHE A 19 28.59 -20.15 -28.13
CA PHE A 19 27.15 -20.23 -27.83
C PHE A 19 26.85 -20.58 -26.36
N SER A 20 27.75 -21.27 -25.66
CA SER A 20 27.61 -21.60 -24.23
C SER A 20 27.98 -20.45 -23.28
N CYS A 21 28.61 -19.38 -23.76
CA CYS A 21 28.92 -18.19 -22.95
C CYS A 21 27.79 -17.15 -22.86
N ASN A 22 26.60 -17.40 -23.43
CA ASN A 22 25.45 -16.49 -23.34
C ASN A 22 24.42 -16.86 -22.26
N LEU A 23 24.75 -17.79 -21.36
CA LEU A 23 23.92 -18.08 -20.19
C LEU A 23 24.53 -17.37 -18.97
N PHE A 24 23.68 -16.64 -18.23
CA PHE A 24 23.97 -15.80 -17.05
C PHE A 24 24.23 -14.31 -17.26
N PHE A 25 23.48 -13.66 -18.15
CA PHE A 25 22.86 -12.39 -17.74
C PHE A 25 21.38 -12.66 -17.49
N SER A 26 21.08 -13.15 -16.29
CA SER A 26 19.75 -12.93 -15.73
C SER A 26 19.59 -11.41 -15.66
N GLN A 27 18.87 -10.81 -16.61
CA GLN A 27 18.33 -9.49 -16.42
C GLN A 27 17.45 -9.61 -15.17
N TYR A 28 18.02 -9.19 -14.04
CA TYR A 28 17.24 -8.83 -12.86
C TYR A 28 16.33 -7.70 -13.33
N ASN A 29 15.15 -8.05 -13.85
CA ASN A 29 14.08 -7.11 -14.05
C ASN A 29 13.59 -6.79 -12.63
N SER A 30 14.37 -5.97 -11.90
CA SER A 30 13.91 -5.43 -10.65
C SER A 30 12.78 -4.49 -11.02
N ASP A 31 11.53 -4.94 -10.84
CA ASP A 31 10.37 -4.07 -10.96
C ASP A 31 10.67 -2.77 -10.21
N VAL A 32 10.79 -1.69 -10.98
CA VAL A 32 11.17 -0.38 -10.46
C VAL A 32 10.05 0.10 -9.55
N PHE A 33 10.37 0.28 -8.28
CA PHE A 33 9.38 0.67 -7.28
C PHE A 33 9.16 2.18 -7.34
N THR A 34 8.03 2.58 -7.93
CA THR A 34 7.68 3.99 -8.15
C THR A 34 7.01 4.56 -6.90
N VAL A 35 7.62 5.57 -6.30
CA VAL A 35 7.10 6.31 -5.15
C VAL A 35 6.74 7.71 -5.59
N VAL A 36 5.49 8.11 -5.35
CA VAL A 36 5.08 9.50 -5.51
C VAL A 36 5.16 10.20 -4.18
N ILE A 37 5.93 11.28 -4.13
CA ILE A 37 6.15 12.10 -2.94
C ILE A 37 5.42 13.42 -3.13
N ASP A 38 4.39 13.61 -2.33
CA ASP A 38 3.62 14.82 -2.24
C ASP A 38 4.12 15.71 -1.11
N ALA A 39 4.45 16.97 -1.46
CA ALA A 39 4.76 18.00 -0.49
C ALA A 39 3.50 18.84 -0.25
N GLY A 40 2.92 18.74 0.96
CA GLY A 40 1.68 19.45 1.32
C GLY A 40 1.72 20.95 1.01
N HIS A 41 0.55 21.53 0.72
CA HIS A 41 0.37 22.97 0.43
C HIS A 41 1.20 23.46 -0.77
N GLY A 42 1.50 24.77 -0.83
CA GLY A 42 2.36 25.39 -1.84
C GLY A 42 1.74 26.60 -2.53
N GLY A 43 2.59 27.50 -3.02
CA GLY A 43 2.14 28.74 -3.66
C GLY A 43 1.41 29.63 -2.67
N ILE A 44 0.16 29.99 -2.99
CA ILE A 44 -0.68 30.85 -2.15
C ILE A 44 -1.10 30.19 -0.84
N ASP A 45 -1.08 28.85 -0.77
CA ASP A 45 -1.41 28.10 0.44
C ASP A 45 -0.14 27.89 1.28
N PRO A 46 0.03 28.62 2.42
CA PRO A 46 1.20 28.47 3.27
C PRO A 46 1.19 27.18 4.11
N GLY A 47 0.03 26.52 4.23
CA GLY A 47 -0.25 25.58 5.30
C GLY A 47 -0.19 26.23 6.68
N ASN A 48 0.19 25.46 7.69
CA ASN A 48 0.40 25.93 9.05
C ASN A 48 1.56 26.93 9.15
N THR A 49 1.30 28.06 9.81
CA THR A 49 2.28 29.14 10.05
C THR A 49 2.76 29.26 11.50
N GLY A 50 2.62 28.19 12.29
CA GLY A 50 3.02 28.15 13.69
C GLY A 50 4.46 28.63 13.93
N ASN A 51 4.64 29.47 14.94
CA ASN A 51 5.93 30.06 15.32
C ASN A 51 6.65 30.83 14.19
N GLY A 52 5.91 31.33 13.18
CA GLY A 52 6.46 32.11 12.07
C GLY A 52 7.11 31.28 10.96
N TYR A 53 7.02 29.96 11.04
CA TYR A 53 7.49 29.05 10.00
C TYR A 53 6.42 28.84 8.92
N TYR A 54 6.80 28.27 7.78
CA TYR A 54 5.86 27.95 6.70
C TYR A 54 5.90 26.46 6.42
N GLU A 55 4.80 25.77 6.69
CA GLU A 55 4.64 24.35 6.42
C GLU A 55 5.00 24.00 4.97
N LYS A 56 4.47 24.76 3.99
CA LYS A 56 4.76 24.52 2.57
C LYS A 56 6.25 24.44 2.22
N LYS A 57 7.11 25.16 2.95
CA LYS A 57 8.58 25.16 2.75
C LYS A 57 9.22 23.96 3.42
N ILE A 58 8.82 23.67 4.66
CA ILE A 58 9.33 22.53 5.43
C ILE A 58 8.95 21.22 4.74
N ALA A 59 7.68 21.05 4.38
CA ALA A 59 7.17 19.89 3.65
C ALA A 59 7.91 19.67 2.33
N LEU A 60 8.13 20.72 1.53
CA LEU A 60 8.90 20.64 0.27
C LEU A 60 10.33 20.16 0.51
N ASN A 61 11.02 20.75 1.50
CA ASN A 61 12.41 20.39 1.78
C ASN A 61 12.56 18.95 2.29
N ILE A 62 11.62 18.49 3.12
CA ILE A 62 11.58 17.08 3.57
C ILE A 62 11.30 16.18 2.38
N ALA A 63 10.27 16.46 1.57
CA ALA A 63 9.91 15.67 0.39
C ALA A 63 11.10 15.50 -0.58
N LEU A 64 11.76 16.60 -0.95
CA LEU A 64 12.93 16.55 -1.82
C LEU A 64 14.05 15.70 -1.23
N GLN A 65 14.30 15.82 0.08
CA GLN A 65 15.30 15.00 0.76
C GLN A 65 14.91 13.52 0.82
N VAL A 66 13.64 13.18 1.06
CA VAL A 66 13.16 11.78 1.01
C VAL A 66 13.48 11.18 -0.35
N GLY A 67 13.15 11.89 -1.43
CA GLY A 67 13.44 11.38 -2.77
C GLY A 67 14.94 11.26 -3.05
N ARG A 68 15.78 12.19 -2.57
CA ARG A 68 17.25 12.08 -2.65
C ARG A 68 17.79 10.86 -1.91
N GLU A 69 17.19 10.48 -0.79
CA GLU A 69 17.57 9.26 -0.07
C GLU A 69 17.14 8.00 -0.83
N LEU A 70 15.93 7.99 -1.43
CA LEU A 70 15.42 6.83 -2.17
C LEU A 70 16.18 6.56 -3.47
N ILE A 71 16.52 7.58 -4.26
CA ILE A 71 17.20 7.41 -5.55
C ILE A 71 18.64 6.91 -5.43
N LYS A 72 19.19 6.81 -4.20
CA LYS A 72 20.48 6.14 -3.97
C LYS A 72 20.41 4.64 -4.28
N ASP A 73 19.21 4.06 -4.21
CA ASP A 73 18.92 2.70 -4.65
C ASP A 73 18.26 2.75 -6.04
N PRO A 74 18.90 2.21 -7.09
CA PRO A 74 18.42 2.30 -8.47
C PRO A 74 17.10 1.53 -8.70
N SER A 75 16.69 0.70 -7.74
CA SER A 75 15.42 -0.01 -7.80
C SER A 75 14.22 0.88 -7.42
N PHE A 76 14.44 2.16 -7.08
CA PHE A 76 13.38 3.16 -6.87
C PHE A 76 13.28 4.15 -8.03
N LYS A 77 12.04 4.52 -8.35
CA LYS A 77 11.72 5.70 -9.15
C LYS A 77 10.95 6.68 -8.29
N VAL A 78 11.37 7.94 -8.27
CA VAL A 78 10.70 8.99 -7.50
C VAL A 78 9.99 9.95 -8.44
N VAL A 79 8.72 10.23 -8.15
CA VAL A 79 7.92 11.26 -8.81
C VAL A 79 7.46 12.25 -7.76
N TYR A 80 7.65 13.54 -7.98
CA TYR A 80 7.17 14.58 -7.06
C TYR A 80 5.89 15.21 -7.59
N THR A 81 4.95 15.54 -6.71
CA THR A 81 3.81 16.37 -7.10
C THR A 81 4.23 17.81 -7.39
N ARG A 82 5.24 18.31 -6.65
CA ARG A 82 5.93 19.58 -6.89
C ARG A 82 7.38 19.53 -6.43
N THR A 83 8.25 20.26 -7.13
CA THR A 83 9.67 20.45 -6.77
C THR A 83 10.00 21.91 -6.44
N LYS A 84 9.02 22.81 -6.55
CA LYS A 84 9.13 24.25 -6.29
C LYS A 84 7.94 24.71 -5.42
N ASP A 85 7.99 25.95 -4.97
CA ASP A 85 6.88 26.58 -4.24
C ASP A 85 5.78 27.02 -5.20
N VAL A 86 4.93 26.08 -5.57
CA VAL A 86 3.78 26.28 -6.47
C VAL A 86 2.54 25.62 -5.87
N LYS A 87 1.37 26.19 -6.13
CA LYS A 87 0.09 25.58 -5.75
C LYS A 87 -0.18 24.38 -6.67
N ILE A 88 -0.53 23.24 -6.07
CA ILE A 88 -1.05 22.06 -6.77
C ILE A 88 -2.34 21.64 -6.08
N ASP A 89 -3.40 21.54 -6.86
CA ASP A 89 -4.72 21.11 -6.38
C ASP A 89 -4.73 19.66 -5.87
N LEU A 90 -5.56 19.34 -4.88
CA LEU A 90 -5.57 18.01 -4.24
C LEU A 90 -5.87 16.88 -5.23
N PHE A 91 -6.87 17.06 -6.10
CA PHE A 91 -7.16 16.08 -7.16
C PHE A 91 -5.96 15.88 -8.10
N LYS A 92 -5.22 16.95 -8.41
CA LYS A 92 -4.07 16.88 -9.33
C LYS A 92 -2.92 16.08 -8.73
N ARG A 93 -2.72 16.15 -7.41
CA ARG A 93 -1.72 15.33 -6.68
C ARG A 93 -2.00 13.84 -6.86
N ALA A 94 -3.26 13.43 -6.70
CA ALA A 94 -3.68 12.06 -6.92
C ALA A 94 -3.58 11.64 -8.41
N ASP A 95 -3.97 12.50 -9.34
CA ASP A 95 -3.81 12.27 -10.79
C ASP A 95 -2.36 12.01 -11.20
N ILE A 96 -1.41 12.77 -10.65
CA ILE A 96 0.04 12.54 -10.86
C ILE A 96 0.41 11.14 -10.39
N ALA A 97 -0.08 10.72 -9.21
CA ALA A 97 0.25 9.41 -8.66
C ALA A 97 -0.30 8.25 -9.51
N ASN A 98 -1.55 8.38 -9.95
CA ASN A 98 -2.21 7.38 -10.79
C ASN A 98 -1.55 7.28 -12.17
N LYS A 99 -1.24 8.41 -12.80
CA LYS A 99 -0.55 8.45 -14.11
C LYS A 99 0.86 7.87 -14.04
N ALA A 100 1.55 8.08 -12.92
CA ALA A 100 2.85 7.48 -12.67
C ALA A 100 2.79 5.97 -12.43
N LYS A 101 1.58 5.38 -12.27
CA LYS A 101 1.35 3.99 -11.86
C LYS A 101 2.14 3.67 -10.59
N ALA A 102 2.10 4.59 -9.62
CA ALA A 102 2.92 4.48 -8.44
C ALA A 102 2.59 3.24 -7.60
N ASN A 103 3.60 2.65 -7.00
CA ASN A 103 3.45 1.57 -6.04
C ASN A 103 3.17 2.09 -4.62
N LEU A 104 3.49 3.36 -4.35
CA LEU A 104 3.25 4.02 -3.07
C LEU A 104 3.07 5.53 -3.27
N PHE A 105 2.09 6.10 -2.60
CA PHE A 105 1.92 7.54 -2.45
C PHE A 105 2.19 7.96 -1.00
N ILE A 106 3.00 9.01 -0.80
CA ILE A 106 3.19 9.63 0.51
C ILE A 106 2.91 11.12 0.40
N SER A 107 2.17 11.68 1.35
CA SER A 107 1.97 13.13 1.49
C SER A 107 2.57 13.60 2.81
N ILE A 108 3.37 14.67 2.77
CA ILE A 108 4.18 15.15 3.90
C ILE A 108 3.65 16.52 4.35
N HIS A 109 3.29 16.60 5.63
CA HIS A 109 2.66 17.74 6.30
C HIS A 109 3.30 18.01 7.69
N CYS A 110 2.90 19.13 8.30
CA CYS A 110 3.28 19.55 9.64
C CYS A 110 2.08 20.05 10.47
N ASP A 111 1.60 19.19 11.35
CA ASP A 111 0.45 19.37 12.24
C ASP A 111 0.43 20.71 13.02
N SER A 112 -0.76 21.08 13.48
CA SER A 112 -1.01 22.24 14.32
C SER A 112 -2.03 21.92 15.41
N HIS A 113 -1.84 22.50 16.59
CA HIS A 113 -2.87 22.51 17.62
C HIS A 113 -2.76 23.77 18.47
N THR A 114 -3.87 24.19 19.05
CA THR A 114 -3.95 25.25 20.08
C THR A 114 -3.28 24.87 21.41
N SER A 115 -2.98 23.60 21.63
CA SER A 115 -2.31 23.10 22.84
C SER A 115 -0.82 22.91 22.58
N ASN A 116 -0.04 22.57 23.62
CA ASN A 116 1.39 22.25 23.48
C ASN A 116 1.64 20.82 22.94
N ALA A 117 0.82 20.37 21.99
CA ALA A 117 0.94 19.05 21.38
C ALA A 117 2.29 18.87 20.66
N TYR A 118 2.81 17.64 20.64
CA TYR A 118 4.09 17.30 20.01
C TYR A 118 4.11 15.83 19.53
N GLY A 119 5.13 15.51 18.73
CA GLY A 119 5.34 14.18 18.14
C GLY A 119 4.81 14.07 16.71
N ALA A 120 5.28 13.06 16.00
CA ALA A 120 4.86 12.76 14.63
C ALA A 120 3.69 11.76 14.60
N GLY A 121 2.81 11.90 13.61
CA GLY A 121 1.68 11.01 13.36
C GLY A 121 1.65 10.56 11.91
N THR A 122 1.15 9.34 11.66
CA THR A 122 0.94 8.83 10.30
C THR A 122 -0.51 8.41 10.12
N PHE A 123 -1.11 8.83 9.02
CA PHE A 123 -2.51 8.62 8.72
C PHE A 123 -2.68 7.81 7.44
N VAL A 124 -3.72 6.98 7.42
CA VAL A 124 -4.23 6.30 6.24
C VAL A 124 -5.68 6.75 6.00
N LEU A 125 -6.19 6.55 4.79
CA LEU A 125 -7.58 6.81 4.51
C LEU A 125 -8.49 5.90 5.35
N GLY A 126 -9.53 6.46 5.96
CA GLY A 126 -10.52 5.69 6.70
C GLY A 126 -11.50 6.58 7.45
N LEU A 127 -12.44 5.96 8.16
CA LEU A 127 -13.35 6.68 9.05
C LEU A 127 -12.57 7.30 10.22
N HIS A 128 -12.98 8.51 10.62
CA HIS A 128 -12.36 9.18 11.76
C HIS A 128 -12.72 8.44 13.05
N ALA A 129 -11.70 7.96 13.78
CA ALA A 129 -11.92 7.31 15.06
C ALA A 129 -12.37 8.27 16.19
N ASN A 130 -12.12 9.58 16.03
CA ASN A 130 -12.44 10.60 17.02
C ASN A 130 -12.42 12.01 16.39
N GLN A 131 -12.95 13.00 17.13
CA GLN A 131 -13.02 14.40 16.69
C GLN A 131 -11.66 14.99 16.30
N ARG A 132 -10.58 14.62 16.98
CA ARG A 132 -9.25 15.16 16.67
C ARG A 132 -8.79 14.75 15.27
N ASN A 133 -8.99 13.49 14.89
CA ASN A 133 -8.65 13.03 13.54
C ASN A 133 -9.52 13.70 12.47
N PHE A 134 -10.76 14.06 12.83
CA PHE A 134 -11.67 14.78 11.96
C PHE A 134 -11.22 16.23 11.74
N GLU A 135 -10.86 16.96 12.79
CA GLU A 135 -10.38 18.35 12.66
C GLU A 135 -9.10 18.47 11.83
N ILE A 136 -8.16 17.52 11.97
CA ILE A 136 -6.94 17.50 11.15
C ILE A 136 -7.30 17.33 9.67
N ALA A 137 -8.14 16.34 9.34
CA ALA A 137 -8.56 16.14 7.96
C ALA A 137 -9.36 17.31 7.41
N LYS A 138 -10.25 17.91 8.20
CA LYS A 138 -11.00 19.10 7.82
C LYS A 138 -10.06 20.26 7.49
N LYS A 139 -9.01 20.45 8.29
CA LYS A 139 -8.00 21.48 8.03
C LYS A 139 -7.23 21.19 6.74
N GLU A 140 -6.71 19.98 6.55
CA GLU A 140 -5.95 19.63 5.36
C GLU A 140 -6.82 19.63 4.09
N ASN A 141 -8.11 19.32 4.21
CA ASN A 141 -9.07 19.38 3.12
C ASN A 141 -9.55 20.82 2.83
N SER A 142 -9.40 21.77 3.76
CA SER A 142 -9.91 23.15 3.59
C SER A 142 -9.26 23.90 2.42
N VAL A 143 -8.10 23.42 1.95
CA VAL A 143 -7.40 23.99 0.80
C VAL A 143 -8.20 23.87 -0.51
N ILE A 144 -9.22 22.99 -0.58
CA ILE A 144 -10.10 22.90 -1.75
C ILE A 144 -10.84 24.20 -2.03
N TYR A 145 -11.15 24.99 -1.00
CA TYR A 145 -11.84 26.28 -1.15
C TYR A 145 -10.98 27.33 -1.87
N LEU A 146 -9.67 27.07 -2.01
CA LEU A 146 -8.77 27.92 -2.79
C LEU A 146 -8.76 27.53 -4.27
N GLU A 147 -9.35 26.40 -4.66
CA GLU A 147 -9.37 25.86 -6.03
C GLU A 147 -10.56 26.39 -6.84
N GLU A 148 -10.32 26.69 -8.12
CA GLU A 148 -11.39 27.08 -9.03
C GLU A 148 -12.36 25.90 -9.27
N ASN A 149 -13.67 26.18 -9.28
CA ASN A 149 -14.74 25.21 -9.52
C ASN A 149 -14.73 23.99 -8.57
N TYR A 150 -14.32 24.17 -7.31
CA TYR A 150 -14.18 23.06 -6.36
C TYR A 150 -15.49 22.26 -6.15
N GLU A 151 -16.66 22.92 -6.17
CA GLU A 151 -17.97 22.26 -5.99
C GLU A 151 -18.22 21.15 -7.03
N GLN A 152 -17.92 21.44 -8.30
CA GLN A 152 -18.06 20.48 -9.39
C GLN A 152 -16.96 19.42 -9.34
N LYS A 153 -15.74 19.84 -9.01
CA LYS A 153 -14.55 18.98 -9.01
C LYS A 153 -14.56 17.91 -7.92
N TYR A 154 -15.18 18.22 -6.78
CA TYR A 154 -15.28 17.30 -5.64
C TYR A 154 -16.70 16.78 -5.43
N ASP A 155 -17.61 16.93 -6.40
CA ASP A 155 -18.97 16.37 -6.39
C ASP A 155 -19.77 16.76 -5.13
N GLY A 156 -19.70 18.04 -4.74
CA GLY A 156 -20.35 18.54 -3.53
C GLY A 156 -19.77 18.02 -2.22
N PHE A 157 -18.54 17.46 -2.22
CA PHE A 157 -17.87 16.99 -1.00
C PHE A 157 -17.85 18.09 0.05
N ASP A 158 -18.47 17.78 1.20
CA ASP A 158 -18.37 18.60 2.39
C ASP A 158 -17.32 17.99 3.33
N PRO A 159 -16.15 18.64 3.53
CA PRO A 159 -15.12 18.20 4.47
C PRO A 159 -15.60 18.07 5.92
N SER A 160 -16.80 18.60 6.23
CA SER A 160 -17.43 18.52 7.54
C SER A 160 -18.57 17.49 7.65
N SER A 161 -18.91 16.79 6.57
CA SER A 161 -19.96 15.75 6.55
C SER A 161 -19.36 14.33 6.75
N PRO A 162 -19.83 13.58 7.76
CA PRO A 162 -19.47 12.15 7.93
C PRO A 162 -19.85 11.26 6.75
N GLU A 163 -20.94 11.57 6.03
CA GLU A 163 -21.44 10.81 4.87
C GLU A 163 -20.46 10.88 3.70
N SER A 164 -19.86 12.06 3.50
CA SER A 164 -18.81 12.27 2.50
C SER A 164 -17.59 11.37 2.75
N VAL A 165 -17.33 10.99 4.02
CA VAL A 165 -16.23 10.11 4.43
C VAL A 165 -16.53 8.64 4.09
N ILE A 166 -17.78 8.18 4.19
CA ILE A 166 -18.18 6.79 3.89
C ILE A 166 -17.88 6.43 2.42
N SER A 167 -18.17 7.35 1.49
CA SER A 167 -17.83 7.21 0.07
C SER A 167 -16.32 7.08 -0.16
N LEU A 168 -15.48 7.74 0.65
CA LEU A 168 -14.02 7.61 0.58
C LEU A 168 -13.55 6.17 0.88
N VAL A 169 -14.18 5.53 1.86
CA VAL A 169 -13.75 4.23 2.39
C VAL A 169 -14.06 3.10 1.43
N LEU A 170 -15.25 3.11 0.81
CA LEU A 170 -15.67 2.06 -0.12
C LEU A 170 -14.79 1.99 -1.38
N MET A 171 -14.16 3.11 -1.78
CA MET A 171 -13.27 3.16 -2.95
C MET A 171 -11.84 2.63 -2.68
N GLN A 172 -11.40 2.55 -1.41
CA GLN A 172 -9.99 2.33 -1.09
C GLN A 172 -9.70 1.15 -0.15
N GLU A 173 -10.68 0.28 0.11
CA GLU A 173 -10.47 -0.94 0.90
C GLU A 173 -9.32 -1.82 0.36
N GLU A 174 -9.08 -1.85 -0.96
CA GLU A 174 -8.08 -2.73 -1.59
C GLU A 174 -6.63 -2.47 -1.12
N TYR A 175 -6.32 -1.22 -0.72
CA TYR A 175 -4.95 -0.83 -0.34
C TYR A 175 -4.82 -0.48 1.14
N LEU A 176 -5.87 -0.67 1.94
CA LEU A 176 -5.90 -0.22 3.33
C LEU A 176 -4.86 -0.95 4.19
N ASP A 177 -4.77 -2.28 4.10
CA ASP A 177 -3.81 -3.06 4.88
C ASP A 177 -2.35 -2.70 4.53
N GLN A 178 -2.06 -2.49 3.25
CA GLN A 178 -0.76 -2.06 2.77
C GLN A 178 -0.43 -0.65 3.27
N SER A 179 -1.41 0.26 3.27
CA SER A 179 -1.27 1.62 3.79
C SER A 179 -1.02 1.62 5.30
N ILE A 180 -1.74 0.79 6.05
CA ILE A 180 -1.52 0.58 7.50
C ILE A 180 -0.12 0.02 7.75
N LEU A 181 0.36 -0.90 6.89
CA LEU A 181 1.69 -1.47 7.02
C LEU A 181 2.79 -0.42 6.87
N ILE A 182 2.79 0.37 5.79
CA ILE A 182 3.79 1.45 5.60
C ILE A 182 3.66 2.51 6.70
N ALA A 183 2.43 2.88 7.09
CA ALA A 183 2.19 3.85 8.15
C ALA A 183 2.83 3.40 9.47
N ASN A 184 2.66 2.13 9.84
CA ASN A 184 3.26 1.57 11.05
C ASN A 184 4.80 1.52 10.96
N LEU A 185 5.35 1.18 9.79
CA LEU A 185 6.80 1.16 9.60
C LEU A 185 7.42 2.55 9.80
N ILE A 186 6.83 3.59 9.21
CA ILE A 186 7.27 4.98 9.36
C ILE A 186 7.10 5.43 10.82
N GLN A 187 5.92 5.21 11.41
CA GLN A 187 5.64 5.61 12.80
C GLN A 187 6.62 4.98 13.79
N ASN A 188 6.92 3.69 13.64
CA ASN A 188 7.85 2.98 14.52
C ASN A 188 9.29 3.52 14.37
N ILE A 189 9.71 3.91 13.17
CA ILE A 189 11.02 4.53 12.95
C ILE A 189 11.10 5.89 13.64
N PHE A 190 10.07 6.73 13.54
CA PHE A 190 10.05 8.01 14.26
C PHE A 190 10.18 7.84 15.78
N VAL A 191 9.55 6.81 16.33
CA VAL A 191 9.62 6.51 17.76
C VAL A 191 10.99 5.96 18.15
N ASN A 192 11.51 5.00 17.39
CA ASN A 192 12.72 4.27 17.80
C ASN A 192 14.01 5.02 17.48
N ASP A 193 14.07 5.67 16.31
CA ASP A 193 15.30 6.29 15.80
C ASP A 193 15.36 7.77 16.20
N LEU A 194 14.25 8.51 16.06
CA LEU A 194 14.20 9.95 16.35
C LEU A 194 13.63 10.28 17.75
N LYS A 195 13.25 9.27 18.53
CA LYS A 195 12.66 9.41 19.88
C LYS A 195 11.44 10.34 19.93
N ARG A 196 10.70 10.43 18.83
CA ARG A 196 9.47 11.24 18.79
C ARG A 196 8.38 10.55 19.58
N LYS A 197 7.47 11.34 20.17
CA LYS A 197 6.28 10.80 20.83
C LYS A 197 5.46 9.97 19.85
N ASN A 198 5.14 8.74 20.22
CA ASN A 198 4.27 7.87 19.43
C ASN A 198 2.85 8.44 19.43
N ARG A 199 2.34 8.81 18.26
CA ARG A 199 0.95 9.26 18.09
C ARG A 199 0.08 8.25 17.36
N THR A 200 0.59 7.02 17.22
CA THR A 200 -0.02 5.86 16.55
C THR A 200 -0.37 6.12 15.08
N VAL A 201 -0.65 5.03 14.35
CA VAL A 201 -1.31 5.13 13.05
C VAL A 201 -2.79 5.46 13.28
N LYS A 202 -3.34 6.31 12.42
CA LYS A 202 -4.72 6.79 12.50
C LYS A 202 -5.43 6.73 11.16
N GLN A 203 -6.75 6.71 11.21
CA GLN A 203 -7.62 6.82 10.04
C GLN A 203 -8.35 8.15 10.04
N ALA A 204 -8.46 8.72 8.84
CA ALA A 204 -9.20 9.95 8.57
C ALA A 204 -9.48 10.12 7.06
N GLY A 205 -10.57 10.83 6.73
CA GLY A 205 -11.02 11.16 5.38
C GLY A 205 -10.23 12.26 4.68
N PHE A 206 -8.96 12.04 4.39
CA PHE A 206 -8.15 12.99 3.60
C PHE A 206 -8.45 12.88 2.09
N ILE A 207 -8.84 13.98 1.46
CA ILE A 207 -9.15 14.02 0.01
C ILE A 207 -7.93 13.64 -0.83
N VAL A 208 -6.73 14.08 -0.43
CA VAL A 208 -5.49 13.79 -1.16
C VAL A 208 -5.21 12.29 -1.24
N LEU A 209 -5.67 11.52 -0.26
CA LEU A 209 -5.55 10.07 -0.26
C LEU A 209 -6.69 9.44 -1.07
N LYS A 210 -7.93 9.95 -1.01
CA LYS A 210 -9.13 9.36 -1.66
C LYS A 210 -8.91 8.86 -3.09
N TYR A 211 -8.32 9.69 -3.93
CA TYR A 211 -8.24 9.45 -5.37
C TYR A 211 -6.96 8.72 -5.80
N THR A 212 -6.15 8.21 -4.87
CA THR A 212 -4.94 7.44 -5.20
C THR A 212 -5.26 5.95 -5.30
N TYR A 213 -4.89 5.31 -6.42
CA TYR A 213 -5.12 3.89 -6.68
C TYR A 213 -3.90 3.01 -6.34
N MET A 214 -3.30 3.29 -5.19
CA MET A 214 -2.18 2.54 -4.62
C MET A 214 -2.15 2.78 -3.10
N PRO A 215 -1.35 2.03 -2.33
CA PRO A 215 -1.14 2.32 -0.91
C PRO A 215 -0.72 3.77 -0.69
N SER A 216 -1.36 4.43 0.27
CA SER A 216 -1.24 5.88 0.45
C SER A 216 -1.18 6.26 1.94
N VAL A 217 -0.31 7.20 2.29
CA VAL A 217 -0.21 7.73 3.65
C VAL A 217 -0.06 9.24 3.67
N LEU A 218 -0.62 9.88 4.69
CA LEU A 218 -0.33 11.26 5.06
C LEU A 218 0.51 11.26 6.33
N ILE A 219 1.62 11.98 6.32
CA ILE A 219 2.62 12.01 7.39
C ILE A 219 2.63 13.41 8.00
N GLU A 220 2.23 13.48 9.26
CA GLU A 220 2.40 14.67 10.10
C GLU A 220 3.74 14.61 10.83
N THR A 221 4.72 15.36 10.34
CA THR A 221 6.11 15.27 10.82
C THR A 221 6.30 15.83 12.23
N GLY A 222 5.38 16.67 12.70
CA GLY A 222 5.31 17.23 14.04
C GLY A 222 4.55 18.56 14.07
N PHE A 223 4.43 19.16 15.25
CA PHE A 223 3.54 20.31 15.47
C PHE A 223 4.27 21.65 15.30
N LEU A 224 4.06 22.42 14.22
CA LEU A 224 4.75 23.71 14.08
C LEU A 224 4.33 24.74 15.13
N THR A 225 3.15 24.58 15.75
CA THR A 225 2.69 25.45 16.85
C THR A 225 3.46 25.21 18.15
N ASN A 226 4.08 24.04 18.32
CA ASN A 226 4.97 23.78 19.45
C ASN A 226 6.36 24.36 19.18
N LYS A 227 6.87 25.20 20.09
CA LYS A 227 8.14 25.91 19.90
C LYS A 227 9.33 24.99 19.63
N LYS A 228 9.44 23.87 20.34
CA LYS A 228 10.56 22.92 20.19
C LYS A 228 10.44 22.12 18.89
N GLU A 229 9.23 21.61 18.60
CA GLU A 229 8.97 20.89 17.35
C GLU A 229 9.17 21.79 16.13
N GLY A 230 8.60 23.00 16.14
CA GLY A 230 8.74 23.98 15.06
C GLY A 230 10.18 24.35 14.77
N ALA A 231 10.99 24.64 15.80
CA ALA A 231 12.42 24.91 15.64
C ALA A 231 13.18 23.71 15.04
N TYR A 232 12.88 22.50 15.51
CA TYR A 232 13.46 21.27 14.98
C TYR A 232 13.09 21.06 13.50
N LEU A 233 11.80 21.13 13.16
CA LEU A 233 11.29 20.92 11.79
C LEU A 233 11.73 22.01 10.82
N ASN A 234 11.97 23.23 11.29
CA ASN A 234 12.52 24.30 10.46
C ASN A 234 14.04 24.18 10.26
N SER A 235 14.74 23.43 11.11
CA SER A 235 16.20 23.25 11.00
C SER A 235 16.58 22.32 9.84
N LYS A 236 17.73 22.57 9.22
CA LYS A 236 18.29 21.69 8.17
C LYS A 236 18.49 20.26 8.69
N ASN A 237 18.96 20.11 9.94
CA ASN A 237 19.23 18.81 10.53
C ASN A 237 17.93 18.03 10.79
N GLY A 238 16.92 18.66 11.38
CA GLY A 238 15.64 18.00 11.63
C GLY A 238 14.91 17.57 10.35
N GLN A 239 14.98 18.40 9.29
CA GLN A 239 14.43 18.01 7.98
C GLN A 239 15.16 16.80 7.39
N LYS A 240 16.50 16.75 7.52
CA LYS A 240 17.32 15.63 7.05
C LYS A 240 17.02 14.33 7.80
N GLU A 241 16.92 14.40 9.12
CA GLU A 241 16.59 13.27 9.99
C GLU A 241 15.19 12.71 9.73
N MET A 242 14.20 13.60 9.56
CA MET A 242 12.83 13.22 9.21
C MET A 242 12.78 12.55 7.83
N ALA A 243 13.46 13.14 6.84
CA ALA A 243 13.53 12.58 5.49
C ALA A 243 14.19 11.19 5.46
N ALA A 244 15.32 11.02 6.16
CA ALA A 244 16.00 9.74 6.28
C ALA A 244 15.12 8.66 6.93
N SER A 245 14.35 9.04 7.96
CA SER A 245 13.42 8.14 8.65
C SER A 245 12.27 7.70 7.77
N ILE A 246 11.67 8.62 7.01
CA ILE A 246 10.62 8.32 6.03
C ILE A 246 11.16 7.39 4.93
N ALA A 247 12.31 7.73 4.34
CA ALA A 247 12.95 6.90 3.32
C ALA A 247 13.26 5.48 3.82
N LYS A 248 13.78 5.34 5.04
CA LYS A 248 14.00 4.04 5.70
C LYS A 248 12.70 3.25 5.84
N GLY A 249 11.59 3.89 6.17
CA GLY A 249 10.26 3.26 6.24
C GLY A 249 9.80 2.72 4.89
N ILE A 250 9.97 3.51 3.83
CA ILE A 250 9.62 3.14 2.45
C ILE A 250 10.48 1.97 1.95
N ILE A 251 11.78 1.98 2.23
CA ILE A 251 12.70 0.88 1.89
C ILE A 251 12.28 -0.41 2.60
N LYS A 252 12.00 -0.34 3.92
CA LYS A 252 11.50 -1.49 4.67
C LYS A 252 10.18 -2.02 4.12
N TYR A 253 9.27 -1.12 3.74
CA TYR A 253 7.98 -1.49 3.18
C TYR A 253 8.14 -2.24 1.86
N LYS A 254 8.89 -1.67 0.91
CA LYS A 254 9.19 -2.32 -0.37
C LYS A 254 9.75 -3.73 -0.17
N ASN A 255 10.73 -3.88 0.73
CA ASN A 255 11.33 -5.18 0.99
C ASN A 255 10.31 -6.17 1.56
N LYS A 256 9.44 -5.71 2.48
CA LYS A 256 8.43 -6.56 3.11
C LYS A 256 7.35 -7.00 2.12
N ILE A 257 6.85 -6.12 1.26
CA ILE A 257 5.87 -6.50 0.22
C ILE A 257 6.50 -7.38 -0.86
N ARG A 258 7.79 -7.19 -1.18
CA ARG A 258 8.52 -8.09 -2.08
C ARG A 258 8.61 -9.49 -1.47
N THR A 259 8.89 -9.61 -0.17
CA THR A 259 8.90 -10.92 0.51
C THR A 259 7.53 -11.61 0.44
N PHE A 260 6.43 -10.86 0.55
CA PHE A 260 5.09 -11.40 0.36
C PHE A 260 4.80 -11.80 -1.10
N SER A 261 5.33 -11.07 -2.08
CA SER A 261 5.20 -11.39 -3.51
C SER A 261 6.15 -12.49 -4.02
N THR A 262 7.27 -12.75 -3.31
CA THR A 262 8.21 -13.85 -3.63
C THR A 262 7.80 -15.19 -3.03
N SER A 263 6.74 -15.25 -2.23
CA SER A 263 5.89 -16.44 -2.22
C SER A 263 5.06 -16.34 -3.49
N PRO A 264 5.21 -17.23 -4.48
CA PRO A 264 4.48 -17.09 -5.73
C PRO A 264 3.00 -17.06 -5.42
N SER A 265 2.43 -15.87 -5.56
CA SER A 265 1.06 -15.70 -6.04
C SER A 265 1.07 -16.29 -7.44
N SER A 266 0.99 -17.62 -7.53
CA SER A 266 0.53 -18.24 -8.77
C SER A 266 -0.86 -17.67 -9.02
N SER A 267 -0.94 -16.85 -10.06
CA SER A 267 -2.08 -16.89 -10.95
C SER A 267 -2.36 -18.36 -11.22
N PHE A 268 -3.34 -18.93 -10.50
CA PHE A 268 -3.84 -20.28 -10.73
C PHE A 268 -4.56 -20.29 -12.08
N VAL A 269 -3.79 -20.35 -13.15
CA VAL A 269 -4.15 -21.20 -14.27
C VAL A 269 -3.84 -22.61 -13.80
N VAL A 270 -4.87 -23.45 -13.77
CA VAL A 270 -4.74 -24.87 -13.43
C VAL A 270 -3.92 -25.51 -14.55
N GLU A 271 -2.65 -25.77 -14.29
CA GLU A 271 -1.94 -26.89 -14.91
C GLU A 271 -1.85 -28.00 -13.86
N GLU A 272 -2.24 -29.20 -14.27
CA GLU A 272 -2.22 -30.42 -13.46
C GLU A 272 -0.80 -30.74 -13.02
N ASP A 273 -0.48 -30.54 -11.74
CA ASP A 273 0.73 -31.05 -11.14
C ASP A 273 0.41 -32.07 -10.03
N ASN A 274 1.01 -33.25 -10.16
CA ASN A 274 0.75 -34.49 -9.42
C ASN A 274 1.47 -34.51 -8.07
N SER A 275 1.15 -33.53 -7.20
CA SER A 275 1.48 -33.61 -5.77
C SER A 275 0.19 -33.53 -4.96
N ASN A 276 0.02 -34.40 -3.95
CA ASN A 276 -1.18 -34.49 -3.12
C ASN A 276 -1.50 -33.13 -2.45
N ASN A 277 -2.36 -32.35 -3.09
CA ASN A 277 -2.66 -30.97 -2.72
C ASN A 277 -3.94 -30.94 -1.88
N LEU A 278 -3.83 -31.52 -0.68
CA LEU A 278 -4.92 -31.59 0.30
C LEU A 278 -5.07 -30.22 1.00
N ASN A 279 -6.25 -29.60 0.92
CA ASN A 279 -6.48 -28.29 1.53
C ASN A 279 -7.94 -28.05 1.94
N LEU A 280 -8.13 -27.06 2.82
CA LEU A 280 -9.38 -26.58 3.36
C LEU A 280 -9.60 -25.12 2.95
N LYS A 281 -10.82 -24.81 2.55
CA LYS A 281 -11.26 -23.45 2.23
C LYS A 281 -12.59 -23.12 2.90
N ILE A 282 -12.83 -21.86 3.21
CA ILE A 282 -14.08 -21.43 3.86
C ILE A 282 -15.05 -20.98 2.79
N GLN A 283 -16.07 -21.78 2.48
CA GLN A 283 -17.11 -21.34 1.54
C GLN A 283 -17.94 -20.25 2.22
N ILE A 284 -17.98 -19.05 1.64
CA ILE A 284 -18.66 -17.88 2.20
C ILE A 284 -19.91 -17.48 1.42
N ALA A 285 -19.99 -17.82 0.14
CA ALA A 285 -21.14 -17.48 -0.69
C ALA A 285 -21.27 -18.42 -1.89
N SER A 286 -22.48 -18.47 -2.46
CA SER A 286 -22.73 -19.11 -3.74
C SER A 286 -23.86 -18.41 -4.49
N GLY A 287 -23.80 -18.36 -5.81
CA GLY A 287 -24.84 -17.74 -6.62
C GLY A 287 -24.63 -17.93 -8.12
N SER A 288 -25.66 -17.63 -8.92
CA SER A 288 -25.62 -17.75 -10.38
C SER A 288 -24.92 -16.58 -11.07
N LYS A 289 -24.84 -15.42 -10.41
CA LYS A 289 -24.14 -14.22 -10.89
C LYS A 289 -22.67 -14.26 -10.48
N PHE A 290 -21.79 -13.96 -11.44
CA PHE A 290 -20.38 -13.74 -11.14
C PHE A 290 -20.20 -12.44 -10.36
N LEU A 291 -19.42 -12.50 -9.28
CA LEU A 291 -18.98 -11.39 -8.46
C LEU A 291 -17.46 -11.33 -8.54
N PRO A 292 -16.89 -10.20 -8.96
CA PRO A 292 -15.44 -10.00 -8.93
C PRO A 292 -14.87 -10.25 -7.54
N LEU A 293 -13.70 -10.89 -7.45
CA LEU A 293 -12.98 -11.21 -6.21
C LEU A 293 -12.37 -9.97 -5.53
N LYS A 294 -13.21 -9.00 -5.22
CA LYS A 294 -12.86 -7.73 -4.59
C LYS A 294 -13.47 -7.67 -3.20
N SER A 295 -12.70 -7.21 -2.22
CA SER A 295 -13.04 -7.30 -0.80
C SER A 295 -14.39 -6.65 -0.43
N TYR A 296 -14.72 -5.53 -1.09
CA TYR A 296 -15.99 -4.84 -0.91
C TYR A 296 -17.23 -5.68 -1.29
N ASN A 297 -17.10 -6.63 -2.22
CA ASN A 297 -18.17 -7.58 -2.56
C ASN A 297 -18.36 -8.65 -1.47
N PHE A 298 -17.39 -8.79 -0.56
CA PHE A 298 -17.33 -9.86 0.44
C PHE A 298 -17.09 -9.33 1.85
N LYS A 299 -17.70 -8.18 2.19
CA LYS A 299 -17.72 -7.60 3.55
C LYS A 299 -16.31 -7.45 4.16
N GLY A 300 -15.33 -7.03 3.35
CA GLY A 300 -13.96 -6.79 3.82
C GLY A 300 -13.09 -8.05 3.94
N LEU A 301 -13.56 -9.22 3.50
CA LEU A 301 -12.69 -10.41 3.42
C LEU A 301 -11.73 -10.29 2.22
N SER A 302 -10.47 -10.67 2.43
CA SER A 302 -9.42 -10.75 1.41
C SER A 302 -8.97 -12.21 1.22
N GLN A 303 -8.04 -12.51 0.31
CA GLN A 303 -7.64 -13.89 -0.03
C GLN A 303 -8.82 -14.75 -0.51
N LEU A 304 -9.49 -14.26 -1.55
CA LEU A 304 -10.70 -14.85 -2.10
C LEU A 304 -10.37 -15.74 -3.29
N SER A 305 -11.11 -16.83 -3.44
CA SER A 305 -11.12 -17.63 -4.66
C SER A 305 -12.55 -18.02 -5.02
N TYR A 306 -12.78 -18.49 -6.25
CA TYR A 306 -14.06 -19.08 -6.62
C TYR A 306 -13.88 -20.38 -7.40
N SER A 307 -14.90 -21.22 -7.38
CA SER A 307 -15.07 -22.31 -8.35
C SER A 307 -16.39 -22.16 -9.07
N LYS A 308 -16.43 -22.61 -10.33
CA LYS A 308 -17.65 -22.64 -11.13
C LYS A 308 -18.12 -24.09 -11.25
N HIS A 309 -19.35 -24.35 -10.85
CA HIS A 309 -20.01 -25.65 -11.01
C HIS A 309 -21.33 -25.44 -11.76
N GLY A 310 -21.33 -25.81 -13.05
CA GLY A 310 -22.45 -25.52 -13.95
C GLY A 310 -22.68 -24.01 -14.09
N LYS A 311 -23.89 -23.55 -13.74
CA LYS A 311 -24.28 -22.13 -13.76
C LYS A 311 -23.95 -21.37 -12.48
N ASN A 312 -23.49 -22.06 -11.43
CA ASN A 312 -23.30 -21.46 -10.11
C ASN A 312 -21.81 -21.25 -9.82
N TYR A 313 -21.53 -20.12 -9.20
CA TYR A 313 -20.24 -19.76 -8.62
C TYR A 313 -20.29 -20.06 -7.12
N ARG A 314 -19.21 -20.62 -6.57
CA ARG A 314 -18.98 -20.75 -5.14
C ARG A 314 -17.74 -19.95 -4.78
N TYR A 315 -17.84 -19.13 -3.75
CA TYR A 315 -16.77 -18.24 -3.30
C TYR A 315 -16.20 -18.75 -1.99
N TYR A 316 -14.88 -18.66 -1.90
CA TYR A 316 -14.09 -19.19 -0.80
C TYR A 316 -13.19 -18.11 -0.23
N PHE A 317 -13.07 -18.10 1.10
CA PHE A 317 -12.17 -17.28 1.89
C PHE A 317 -11.04 -18.16 2.45
N GLU A 318 -9.80 -17.72 2.25
CA GLU A 318 -8.56 -18.39 2.69
C GLU A 318 -8.35 -19.80 2.12
N ASN A 319 -7.12 -20.31 2.29
CA ASN A 319 -6.74 -21.66 1.93
C ASN A 319 -5.72 -22.19 2.95
N THR A 320 -5.92 -23.39 3.49
CA THR A 320 -5.04 -23.97 4.52
C THR A 320 -5.12 -25.49 4.57
N ASP A 321 -4.02 -26.15 4.90
CA ASP A 321 -3.94 -27.57 5.23
C ASP A 321 -4.30 -27.85 6.71
N SER A 322 -4.18 -26.85 7.59
CA SER A 322 -4.48 -27.00 9.01
C SER A 322 -5.97 -26.80 9.34
N TYR A 323 -6.60 -27.83 9.93
CA TYR A 323 -7.97 -27.74 10.44
C TYR A 323 -8.15 -26.69 11.56
N SER A 324 -7.12 -26.51 12.40
CA SER A 324 -7.13 -25.48 13.44
C SER A 324 -7.21 -24.07 12.84
N LYS A 325 -6.40 -23.80 11.80
CA LYS A 325 -6.48 -22.52 11.07
C LYS A 325 -7.82 -22.35 10.35
N ALA A 326 -8.35 -23.42 9.74
CA ALA A 326 -9.65 -23.38 9.08
C ALA A 326 -10.79 -22.98 10.03
N LYS A 327 -10.76 -23.45 11.29
CA LYS A 327 -11.70 -22.99 12.33
C LYS A 327 -11.56 -21.49 12.63
N GLN A 328 -10.34 -20.99 12.73
CA GLN A 328 -10.10 -19.55 12.96
C GLN A 328 -10.63 -18.70 11.79
N TYR A 329 -10.42 -19.14 10.55
CA TYR A 329 -10.94 -18.47 9.36
C TYR A 329 -12.47 -18.52 9.28
N LEU A 330 -13.07 -19.65 9.66
CA LEU A 330 -14.52 -19.79 9.76
C LEU A 330 -15.12 -18.77 10.73
N GLU A 331 -14.56 -18.66 11.94
CA GLU A 331 -15.01 -17.68 12.94
C GLU A 331 -14.86 -16.24 12.44
N LYS A 332 -13.75 -15.93 11.75
CA LYS A 332 -13.55 -14.62 11.12
C LYS A 332 -14.63 -14.33 10.06
N ALA A 333 -14.94 -15.28 9.19
CA ALA A 333 -15.98 -15.13 8.17
C ALA A 333 -17.38 -14.93 8.78
N LYS A 334 -17.71 -15.70 9.82
CA LYS A 334 -18.98 -15.55 10.54
C LYS A 334 -19.10 -14.20 11.24
N LYS A 335 -18.02 -13.73 11.88
CA LYS A 335 -17.97 -12.44 12.59
C LYS A 335 -18.25 -11.24 11.67
N VAL A 336 -17.79 -11.28 10.42
CA VAL A 336 -18.07 -10.22 9.44
C VAL A 336 -19.44 -10.38 8.75
N GLY A 337 -20.20 -11.43 9.10
CA GLY A 337 -21.60 -11.58 8.72
C GLY A 337 -21.88 -12.62 7.64
N PHE A 338 -20.95 -13.55 7.34
CA PHE A 338 -21.25 -14.77 6.58
C PHE A 338 -21.66 -15.90 7.52
N LYS A 339 -22.89 -15.81 8.04
CA LYS A 339 -23.40 -16.73 9.07
C LYS A 339 -23.42 -18.19 8.60
N ASP A 340 -23.64 -18.40 7.31
CA ASP A 340 -23.70 -19.71 6.65
C ASP A 340 -22.34 -20.18 6.12
N ALA A 341 -21.24 -19.52 6.52
CA ALA A 341 -19.91 -19.97 6.13
C ALA A 341 -19.63 -21.39 6.64
N ILE A 342 -18.95 -22.18 5.82
CA ILE A 342 -18.60 -23.59 6.14
C ILE A 342 -17.17 -23.92 5.71
N ILE A 343 -16.54 -24.85 6.44
CA ILE A 343 -15.25 -25.44 6.03
C ILE A 343 -15.53 -26.46 4.93
N THR A 344 -14.74 -26.42 3.87
CA THR A 344 -14.82 -27.35 2.74
C THR A 344 -13.44 -27.92 2.44
N ALA A 345 -13.37 -29.23 2.25
CA ALA A 345 -12.13 -29.94 1.99
C ALA A 345 -11.96 -30.27 0.51
N PHE A 346 -10.71 -30.23 0.05
CA PHE A 346 -10.31 -30.51 -1.32
C PHE A 346 -9.08 -31.40 -1.35
N ASN A 347 -9.04 -32.33 -2.29
CA ASN A 347 -7.86 -33.09 -2.66
C ASN A 347 -7.65 -32.92 -4.17
N ASN A 348 -6.47 -32.43 -4.57
CA ASN A 348 -6.13 -32.18 -5.97
C ASN A 348 -7.20 -31.34 -6.70
N GLY A 349 -7.70 -30.32 -6.02
CA GLY A 349 -8.74 -29.41 -6.53
C GLY A 349 -10.16 -29.97 -6.56
N LYS A 350 -10.37 -31.26 -6.29
CA LYS A 350 -11.70 -31.88 -6.18
C LYS A 350 -12.18 -31.84 -4.74
N ARG A 351 -13.44 -31.46 -4.54
CA ARG A 351 -14.06 -31.44 -3.21
C ARG A 351 -14.19 -32.87 -2.67
N ILE A 352 -13.77 -33.08 -1.43
CA ILE A 352 -13.89 -34.35 -0.70
C ILE A 352 -14.71 -34.16 0.57
N SER A 353 -15.06 -35.27 1.25
CA SER A 353 -15.68 -35.19 2.57
C SER A 353 -14.66 -34.77 3.63
N MET A 354 -15.14 -34.30 4.78
CA MET A 354 -14.25 -33.96 5.89
C MET A 354 -13.62 -35.21 6.52
N ASP A 355 -14.33 -36.35 6.47
CA ASP A 355 -13.82 -37.63 6.96
C ASP A 355 -12.66 -38.11 6.10
N ASP A 356 -12.81 -38.06 4.77
CA ASP A 356 -11.72 -38.37 3.83
C ASP A 356 -10.52 -37.45 4.05
N PHE A 357 -10.77 -36.17 4.33
CA PHE A 357 -9.70 -35.22 4.62
C PHE A 357 -8.90 -35.66 5.85
N PHE A 358 -9.56 -36.03 6.95
CA PHE A 358 -8.86 -36.49 8.16
C PHE A 358 -8.15 -37.83 7.95
N ILE A 359 -8.73 -38.75 7.18
CA ILE A 359 -8.10 -40.03 6.85
C ILE A 359 -6.81 -39.81 6.04
N ILE A 360 -6.88 -38.96 5.01
CA ILE A 360 -5.72 -38.66 4.15
C ILE A 360 -4.66 -37.87 4.92
N ASN A 361 -5.06 -36.94 5.79
CA ASN A 361 -4.15 -36.09 6.56
C ASN A 361 -3.54 -36.80 7.80
N SER A 362 -3.96 -38.02 8.12
CA SER A 362 -3.42 -38.82 9.24
C SER A 362 -2.42 -39.88 8.80
N ASN A 363 -2.25 -40.07 7.49
CA ASN A 363 -1.20 -40.89 6.87
C ASN A 363 -0.11 -39.97 6.31
#